data_AF-A0AAJ2E855-F1
#
_entry.id   AF-A0AAJ2E855-F1
#
_cell.length_a   1.000
_cell.length_b   1.000
_cell.length_c   1.000
_cell.angle_alpha   90.00
_cell.angle_beta   90.00
_cell.angle_gamma   90.00
#
_symmetry.space_group_name_H-M   'P 1'
#
loop_
_entity.id
_entity.type
_entity.pdbx_description
1 polymer ?
#
loop_
_entity_poly.entity_id
_entity_poly.type
_entity_poly.pdbx_seq_one_letter_code
_entity_poly.pdbx_strand_id
1 'polypeptide(L)' 'MNPRNESLEAAALERFMRATRAVNAAFDATRVEPDDQQDGQFAARALDRLDAALLELDTSERSLDAILSRRADH' A
#
# COMPACT_ATOMS: atom_id res chain seq x y z
N MET A 1 -29.38 -0.25 -4.33
CA MET A 1 -27.98 0.09 -4.00
C MET A 1 -27.98 1.12 -2.89
N ASN A 2 -27.26 0.86 -1.80
CA ASN A 2 -27.17 1.78 -0.65
C ASN A 2 -26.00 2.76 -0.91
N PRO A 3 -26.23 4.08 -1.04
CA PRO A 3 -25.19 5.06 -1.40
C PRO A 3 -24.05 5.14 -0.38
N ARG A 4 -24.29 4.72 0.87
CA ARG A 4 -23.26 4.59 1.90
C ARG A 4 -22.21 3.50 1.60
N ASN A 5 -22.61 2.40 0.96
CA ASN A 5 -21.67 1.33 0.59
C ASN A 5 -20.80 1.72 -0.60
N GLU A 6 -21.36 2.43 -1.58
CA GLU A 6 -20.61 2.94 -2.74
C GLU A 6 -19.53 3.95 -2.32
N SER A 7 -19.82 4.80 -1.33
CA SER A 7 -18.84 5.73 -0.78
C SER A 7 -17.73 5.05 0.03
N LEU A 8 -18.02 3.95 0.74
CA LEU A 8 -17.01 3.18 1.50
C LEU A 8 -16.11 2.38 0.57
N GLU A 9 -16.66 1.80 -0.49
CA GLU A 9 -15.91 1.06 -1.51
C GLU A 9 -14.95 1.97 -2.28
N ALA A 10 -15.42 3.16 -2.71
CA ALA A 10 -14.58 4.15 -3.36
C ALA A 10 -13.40 4.56 -2.47
N ALA A 11 -13.66 4.85 -1.19
CA ALA A 11 -12.62 5.22 -0.23
C ALA A 11 -11.61 4.08 0.02
N ALA A 12 -12.08 2.84 0.08
CA ALA A 12 -11.21 1.67 0.24
C ALA A 12 -10.34 1.42 -1.00
N LEU A 13 -10.91 1.58 -2.20
CA LEU A 13 -10.19 1.46 -3.46
C LEU A 13 -9.13 2.57 -3.62
N GLU A 14 -9.48 3.81 -3.26
CA GLU A 14 -8.52 4.92 -3.23
C GLU A 14 -7.35 4.65 -2.27
N ARG A 15 -7.64 4.09 -1.09
CA ARG A 15 -6.60 3.70 -0.13
C ARG A 15 -5.69 2.59 -0.70
N PHE A 16 -6.28 1.56 -1.31
CA PHE A 16 -5.53 0.48 -1.96
C PHE A 16 -4.61 1.02 -3.06
N MET A 17 -5.12 1.83 -3.98
CA MET A 17 -4.31 2.44 -5.03
C MET A 17 -3.17 3.31 -4.48
N ARG A 18 -3.43 4.05 -3.40
CA ARG A 18 -2.41 4.84 -2.72
C ARG A 18 -1.33 3.96 -2.09
N ALA A 19 -1.69 2.85 -1.45
CA ALA A 19 -0.76 1.90 -0.88
C ALA A 19 0.13 1.28 -1.98
N THR A 20 -0.45 0.87 -3.11
CA THR A 20 0.30 0.35 -4.27
C THR A 20 1.31 1.37 -4.79
N ARG A 21 0.93 2.65 -4.89
CA ARG A 21 1.86 3.72 -5.29
C ARG A 21 3.01 3.90 -4.27
N ALA A 22 2.71 3.80 -2.98
CA ALA A 22 3.71 3.92 -1.92
C ALA A 22 4.74 2.77 -1.97
N VAL A 23 4.28 1.54 -2.23
CA VAL A 23 5.16 0.37 -2.44
C VAL A 23 6.08 0.59 -3.63
N ASN A 24 5.55 1.01 -4.79
CA ASN A 24 6.38 1.29 -5.97
C ASN A 24 7.44 2.35 -5.68
N ALA A 25 7.07 3.45 -5.01
CA ALA A 25 8.01 4.50 -4.63
C ALA A 25 9.09 4.01 -3.64
N ALA A 26 8.72 3.16 -2.68
CA ALA A 26 9.68 2.56 -1.75
C ALA A 26 10.64 1.59 -2.46
N PHE A 27 10.12 0.82 -3.43
CA PHE A 27 10.92 -0.09 -4.22
C PHE A 27 11.90 0.66 -5.14
N ASP A 28 11.45 1.73 -5.82
CA ASP A 28 12.34 2.56 -6.62
C ASP A 28 13.45 3.20 -5.78
N ALA A 29 13.16 3.59 -4.53
CA ALA A 29 14.16 4.11 -3.61
C ALA A 29 15.25 3.08 -3.21
N THR A 30 14.96 1.77 -3.30
CA THR A 30 15.97 0.71 -3.10
C THR A 30 16.87 0.50 -4.32
N ARG A 31 16.46 0.99 -5.51
CA ARG A 31 17.18 0.81 -6.79
C ARG A 31 18.09 1.97 -7.15
N VAL A 32 17.89 3.14 -6.53
CA VAL A 32 18.79 4.28 -6.72
C VAL A 32 20.10 3.96 -6.01
N GLU A 33 21.16 3.74 -6.79
CA GLU A 33 22.52 3.55 -6.30
C GLU A 33 22.92 4.78 -5.46
N PRO A 34 23.22 4.62 -4.15
CA PRO A 34 23.65 5.74 -3.33
C PRO A 34 25.05 6.18 -3.77
N ASP A 35 25.27 7.49 -3.84
CA ASP A 35 26.58 8.09 -4.10
C ASP A 35 27.52 7.79 -2.89
N ASP A 36 28.20 6.66 -2.98
CA ASP A 36 29.51 6.25 -2.43
C ASP A 36 29.93 6.74 -1.02
N GLN A 37 29.04 6.74 0.00
CA GLN A 37 29.51 6.87 1.41
C GLN A 37 28.55 6.44 2.54
N GLN A 38 27.33 5.94 2.28
CA GLN A 38 26.32 5.64 3.32
C GLN A 38 25.49 4.35 3.10
N ASP A 39 26.00 3.40 2.32
CA ASP A 39 25.22 2.32 1.69
C ASP A 39 24.49 1.39 2.67
N GLY A 40 25.11 1.00 3.79
CA GLY A 40 24.51 0.04 4.71
C GLY A 40 23.29 0.57 5.47
N GLN A 41 23.35 1.81 5.96
CA GLN A 41 22.25 2.42 6.71
C GLN A 41 21.14 2.93 5.79
N PHE A 42 21.47 3.32 4.56
CA PHE A 42 20.49 3.71 3.54
C PHE A 42 19.66 2.51 3.08
N ALA A 43 20.31 1.38 2.73
CA ALA A 43 19.62 0.16 2.33
C ALA A 43 18.71 -0.38 3.44
N ALA A 44 19.18 -0.40 4.70
CA ALA A 44 18.36 -0.84 5.83
C ALA A 44 17.09 0.00 6.02
N ARG A 45 17.20 1.34 5.90
CA ARG A 45 16.04 2.24 5.98
C ARG A 45 15.10 2.11 4.78
N ALA A 46 15.63 1.88 3.59
CA ALA A 46 14.83 1.68 2.39
C ALA A 46 14.04 0.36 2.46
N LEU A 47 14.65 -0.71 2.97
CA LEU A 47 13.99 -1.99 3.22
C LEU A 47 12.92 -1.91 4.30
N ASP A 48 13.17 -1.22 5.42
CA ASP A 48 12.17 -0.97 6.47
C ASP A 48 10.96 -0.19 5.92
N ARG A 49 11.22 0.84 5.10
CA ARG A 49 10.16 1.61 4.42
C ARG A 49 9.36 0.74 3.44
N LEU A 50 10.02 -0.19 2.76
CA LEU A 50 9.36 -1.12 1.85
C LEU A 50 8.48 -2.12 2.62
N ASP A 51 8.97 -2.66 3.73
CA ASP A 51 8.21 -3.59 4.59
C ASP A 51 6.94 -2.93 5.13
N ALA A 52 7.06 -1.71 5.67
CA ALA A 52 5.92 -0.93 6.12
C ALA A 52 4.89 -0.64 5.00
N ALA A 53 5.37 -0.37 3.77
CA ALA A 53 4.49 -0.15 2.63
C ALA A 53 3.77 -1.43 2.19
N LEU A 54 4.44 -2.59 2.25
CA LEU A 54 3.86 -3.89 1.95
C LEU A 54 2.79 -4.29 2.98
N LEU A 55 3.04 -4.04 4.27
CA LEU A 55 2.06 -4.30 5.33
C LEU A 55 0.78 -3.46 5.16
N GLU A 56 0.94 -2.19 4.79
CA GLU A 56 -0.19 -1.29 4.52
C GLU A 56 -0.97 -1.72 3.26
N LEU A 57 -0.29 -2.27 2.25
CA LEU A 57 -0.93 -2.82 1.05
C LEU A 57 -1.76 -4.06 1.38
N ASP A 58 -1.21 -5.05 2.09
CA ASP A 58 -1.94 -6.26 2.53
C ASP A 58 -3.16 -5.90 3.40
N THR A 59 -3.00 -4.93 4.31
CA THR A 59 -4.11 -4.45 5.14
C THR A 59 -5.19 -3.79 4.29
N SER A 60 -4.80 -2.98 3.30
CA SER A 60 -5.75 -2.31 2.40
C SER A 60 -6.48 -3.30 1.49
N GLU A 61 -5.80 -4.34 1.01
CA GLU A 61 -6.37 -5.42 0.20
C GLU A 61 -7.43 -6.19 1.00
N ARG A 62 -7.11 -6.64 2.22
CA ARG A 62 -8.06 -7.36 3.09
C ARG A 62 -9.28 -6.52 3.45
N SER A 63 -9.08 -5.22 3.68
CA SER A 63 -10.17 -4.29 3.95
C SER A 63 -11.11 -4.15 2.74
N LEU A 64 -10.53 -3.99 1.54
CA LEU A 64 -11.29 -3.91 0.29
C LEU A 64 -12.06 -5.21 0.04
N ASP A 65 -11.41 -6.36 0.17
CA ASP A 65 -12.04 -7.68 0.00
C ASP A 65 -13.20 -7.91 0.98
N ALA A 66 -13.05 -7.52 2.25
CA ALA A 66 -14.11 -7.63 3.25
C ALA A 66 -15.33 -6.74 2.92
N ILE A 67 -15.10 -5.53 2.39
CA ILE A 67 -16.17 -4.62 1.96
C ILE A 67 -16.91 -5.19 0.75
N LEU A 68 -16.17 -5.68 -0.25
CA LEU A 68 -16.73 -6.27 -1.46
C LEU A 68 -17.50 -7.57 -1.16
N SER A 69 -16.95 -8.44 -0.34
CA SER A 69 -17.59 -9.68 0.10
C SER A 69 -18.91 -9.43 0.83
N ARG A 70 -18.95 -8.44 1.74
CA ARG A 70 -20.19 -8.04 2.43
C ARG A 70 -21.26 -7.52 1.48
N ARG A 71 -20.86 -6.88 0.37
CA ARG A 71 -21.77 -6.40 -0.67
C ARG A 71 -22.29 -7.53 -1.56
N ALA A 72 -21.51 -8.58 -1.80
CA ALA A 72 -21.92 -9.74 -2.58
C ALA A 72 -22.92 -10.66 -1.82
N ASP A 73 -22.91 -10.62 -0.49
CA ASP A 73 -23.82 -11.37 0.39
C ASP A 73 -25.19 -10.68 0.62
N HIS A 74 -25.38 -9.44 0.11
CA HIS A 74 -26.60 -8.62 0.23
C HIS A 74 -27.36 -8.52 -1.10
#